data_AF-A0A6A1UYR8-F1
#
_entry.id   AF-A0A6A1UYR8-F1
#
_cell.length_a   1.000
_cell.length_b   1.000
_cell.length_c   1.000
_cell.angle_alpha   90.00
_cell.angle_beta   90.00
_cell.angle_gamma   90.00
#
_symmetry.space_group_name_H-M   'P 1'
#
loop_
_entity.id
_entity.type
_entity.pdbx_description
1 polymer ?
#
loop_
_entity_poly.entity_id
_entity_poly.type
_entity_poly.pdbx_seq_one_letter_code
_entity_poly.pdbx_strand_id
1 'polypeptide(L)'
;MKLESDSVGIVTPFAKPESLCVPVLYFLTPSYWLLRDRKVSSTKDTLIGLKVRSLLIAAIYKKQLRISNSARMVHSGGEIMNYVTVDAYRMGEFPFWFHQIWTTGLQLLIALAIVFHAVRLATIAAVAAIILTVLCSIPLAKLQHKFQSKLIAARDERLKASSEALVNMKILKLYAWENHFKNVIENLRKVEYRWLSGVQLEKAYHSLLFWSTPFLVSSATFGTCYFLGVPLHANNVFTSIATFHLLQDPITSFPDVIGVFIQAKVAFARIAKYLEAPELQRANIQQNCNGERDSNSIFIKSADFTWEDNSSNPTLRNKNLEVRAGEKVAICREVGSGKSTLLSAILGEVP
;
A
#
# COMPACT_ATOMS: atom_id res chain seq x y z
N MET A 1 3.36 46.51 74.81
CA MET A 1 4.53 47.41 74.63
C MET A 1 5.66 46.56 74.07
N LYS A 2 6.17 46.94 72.89
CA LYS A 2 7.19 46.26 72.06
C LYS A 2 6.81 44.91 71.42
N LEU A 3 6.36 45.03 70.16
CA LEU A 3 6.47 44.02 69.10
C LEU A 3 7.81 44.26 68.39
N GLU A 4 8.61 43.21 68.24
CA GLU A 4 9.87 43.16 67.47
C GLU A 4 9.78 41.86 66.67
N SER A 5 9.31 41.91 65.41
CA SER A 5 10.13 41.97 64.20
C SER A 5 10.95 40.70 63.94
N ASP A 6 10.28 39.59 63.62
CA ASP A 6 10.94 38.47 62.93
C ASP A 6 10.84 38.65 61.41
N SER A 7 12.00 38.93 60.84
CA SER A 7 12.27 39.15 59.43
C SER A 7 12.04 37.89 58.60
N VAL A 8 11.23 38.08 57.56
CA VAL A 8 11.02 37.24 56.39
C VAL A 8 12.34 36.66 55.83
N GLY A 9 12.54 35.36 56.03
CA GLY A 9 13.54 34.57 55.31
C GLY A 9 12.93 33.94 54.06
N ILE A 10 12.99 34.64 52.93
CA ILE A 10 12.66 34.09 51.61
C ILE A 10 13.79 33.12 51.23
N VAL A 11 13.57 31.82 51.47
CA VAL A 11 14.38 30.77 50.87
C VAL A 11 13.97 30.65 49.41
N THR A 12 14.73 31.30 48.52
CA THR A 12 14.68 31.00 47.09
C THR A 12 15.31 29.62 46.84
N PRO A 13 14.64 28.69 46.14
CA PRO A 13 15.29 27.46 45.73
C PRO A 13 16.07 27.77 44.45
N PHE A 14 17.33 28.15 44.57
CA PHE A 14 18.25 28.09 43.44
C PHE A 14 18.43 26.62 43.05
N ALA A 15 17.74 26.20 41.99
CA ALA A 15 17.90 24.90 41.37
C ALA A 15 19.38 24.72 40.97
N LYS A 16 20.05 23.70 41.51
CA LYS A 16 21.43 23.35 41.13
C LYS A 16 21.53 23.26 39.59
N PRO A 17 22.62 23.71 38.95
CA PRO A 17 22.76 23.66 37.49
C PRO A 17 22.63 22.24 36.91
N GLU A 18 22.95 21.20 37.69
CA GLU A 18 22.73 19.79 37.34
C GLU A 18 21.25 19.42 37.16
N SER A 19 20.34 20.08 37.90
CA SER A 19 18.89 19.84 37.85
C SER A 19 18.20 20.44 36.63
N LEU A 20 18.82 21.44 35.99
CA LEU A 20 18.38 22.02 34.71
C LEU A 20 18.92 21.25 33.50
N CYS A 21 19.99 20.48 33.67
CA CYS A 21 20.62 19.73 32.58
C CYS A 21 19.71 18.59 32.07
N VAL A 22 19.06 17.85 32.97
CA VAL A 22 18.16 16.73 32.61
C VAL A 22 16.92 17.21 31.83
N PRO A 23 16.15 18.24 32.27
CA PRO A 23 15.03 18.79 31.49
C PRO A 23 15.44 19.34 30.13
N VAL A 24 16.58 20.03 30.05
CA VAL A 24 17.11 20.54 28.77
C VAL A 24 17.49 19.39 27.84
N LEU A 25 18.11 18.33 28.37
CA LEU A 25 18.41 17.12 27.60
C LEU A 25 17.12 16.40 27.17
N TYR A 26 16.11 16.30 28.03
CA TYR A 26 14.78 15.73 27.74
C TYR A 26 13.96 16.56 26.74
N PHE A 27 14.24 17.85 26.60
CA PHE A 27 13.63 18.69 25.57
C PHE A 27 14.38 18.58 24.25
N LEU A 28 15.72 18.63 24.30
CA LEU A 28 16.57 18.58 23.11
C LEU A 28 16.62 17.20 22.47
N THR A 29 16.58 16.10 23.24
CA THR A 29 16.67 14.74 22.68
C THR A 29 15.45 14.34 21.85
N PRO A 30 14.18 14.53 22.28
CA PRO A 30 13.02 14.28 21.43
C PRO A 30 12.94 15.27 20.29
N SER A 31 13.30 16.54 20.49
CA SER A 31 13.31 17.55 19.41
C SER A 31 14.31 17.18 18.32
N TYR A 32 15.52 16.78 18.71
CA TYR A 32 16.57 16.30 17.80
C TYR A 32 16.18 14.98 17.14
N TRP A 33 15.64 14.03 17.90
CA TRP A 33 15.14 12.76 17.37
C TRP A 33 14.02 13.00 16.35
N LEU A 34 13.04 13.85 16.64
CA LEU A 34 11.91 14.17 15.77
C LEU A 34 12.36 14.94 14.52
N LEU A 35 13.35 15.81 14.63
CA LEU A 35 13.99 16.46 13.48
C LEU A 35 14.77 15.46 12.61
N ARG A 36 15.52 14.54 13.22
CA ARG A 36 16.32 13.53 12.53
C ARG A 36 15.46 12.46 11.88
N ASP A 37 14.44 11.98 12.57
CA ASP A 37 13.49 10.98 12.10
C ASP A 37 12.72 11.49 10.87
N ARG A 38 12.16 12.70 10.97
CA ARG A 38 11.49 13.38 9.83
C ARG A 38 12.43 13.65 8.66
N LYS A 39 13.69 14.04 8.90
CA LYS A 39 14.63 14.39 7.81
C LYS A 39 15.37 13.21 7.20
N VAL A 40 15.64 12.13 7.93
CA VAL A 40 16.63 11.13 7.52
C VAL A 40 16.01 9.77 7.26
N SER A 41 15.13 9.27 8.13
CA SER A 41 14.51 7.94 7.92
C SER A 41 13.41 8.05 6.88
N SER A 42 12.41 8.90 7.13
CA SER A 42 11.24 9.03 6.26
C SER A 42 11.60 9.48 4.84
N THR A 43 12.53 10.43 4.67
CA THR A 43 12.89 10.94 3.33
C THR A 43 13.70 9.94 2.50
N LYS A 44 14.62 9.19 3.13
CA LYS A 44 15.44 8.20 2.43
C LYS A 44 14.60 6.99 2.04
N ASP A 45 13.74 6.51 2.93
CA ASP A 45 12.85 5.38 2.65
C ASP A 45 11.85 5.75 1.55
N THR A 46 11.30 6.97 1.59
CA THR A 46 10.43 7.49 0.53
C THR A 46 11.17 7.62 -0.80
N LEU A 47 12.42 8.09 -0.79
CA LEU A 47 13.21 8.22 -2.02
C LEU A 47 13.55 6.85 -2.62
N ILE A 48 13.92 5.87 -1.80
CA ILE A 48 14.15 4.49 -2.23
C ILE A 48 12.84 3.92 -2.81
N GLY A 49 11.73 4.13 -2.13
CA GLY A 49 10.40 3.74 -2.58
C GLY A 49 10.01 4.31 -3.94
N LEU A 50 10.21 5.62 -4.14
CA LEU A 50 9.97 6.29 -5.42
C LEU A 50 10.87 5.74 -6.54
N LYS A 51 12.14 5.44 -6.24
CA LYS A 51 13.06 4.82 -7.20
C LYS A 51 12.64 3.40 -7.57
N VAL A 52 12.24 2.59 -6.59
CA VAL A 52 11.72 1.23 -6.83
C VAL A 52 10.48 1.29 -7.72
N ARG A 53 9.53 2.17 -7.39
CA ARG A 53 8.33 2.37 -8.19
C ARG A 53 8.65 2.78 -9.62
N SER A 54 9.52 3.78 -9.83
CA SER A 54 9.84 4.26 -11.18
C SER A 54 10.57 3.20 -12.01
N LEU A 55 11.49 2.44 -11.40
CA LEU A 55 12.18 1.32 -12.04
C LEU A 55 11.23 0.21 -12.44
N LEU A 56 10.28 -0.16 -11.56
CA LEU A 56 9.27 -1.17 -11.87
C LEU A 56 8.36 -0.73 -13.01
N ILE A 57 7.89 0.53 -13.00
CA ILE A 57 7.08 1.08 -14.10
C ILE A 57 7.85 1.03 -15.41
N ALA A 58 9.13 1.44 -15.41
CA ALA A 58 9.97 1.38 -16.59
C ALA A 58 10.21 -0.06 -17.08
N ALA A 59 10.42 -1.02 -16.16
CA ALA A 59 10.58 -2.43 -16.48
C ALA A 59 9.31 -3.04 -17.08
N ILE A 60 8.15 -2.75 -16.49
CA ILE A 60 6.84 -3.18 -16.99
C ILE A 60 6.60 -2.61 -18.39
N TYR A 61 6.86 -1.31 -18.59
CA TYR A 61 6.71 -0.67 -19.89
C TYR A 61 7.63 -1.29 -20.95
N LYS A 62 8.91 -1.53 -20.61
CA LYS A 62 9.87 -2.19 -21.50
C LYS A 62 9.44 -3.62 -21.84
N LYS A 63 8.90 -4.36 -20.89
CA LYS A 63 8.36 -5.72 -21.08
C LYS A 63 7.13 -5.69 -21.99
N GLN A 64 6.23 -4.72 -21.82
CA GLN A 64 5.02 -4.57 -22.63
C GLN A 64 5.32 -4.41 -24.12
N LEU A 65 6.44 -3.78 -24.48
CA LEU A 65 6.88 -3.62 -25.88
C LEU A 65 7.48 -4.89 -26.50
N ARG A 66 7.74 -5.93 -25.70
CA ARG A 66 8.43 -7.16 -26.11
C ARG A 66 7.66 -8.43 -25.81
N ILE A 67 6.54 -8.36 -25.08
CA ILE A 67 5.75 -9.51 -24.70
C ILE A 67 5.18 -10.22 -25.94
N SER A 68 5.20 -11.56 -25.94
CA SER A 68 4.61 -12.40 -26.98
C SER A 68 3.09 -12.22 -27.09
N ASN A 69 2.54 -12.53 -28.26
CA ASN A 69 1.10 -12.44 -28.49
C ASN A 69 0.30 -13.43 -27.63
N SER A 70 0.85 -14.63 -27.39
CA SER A 70 0.28 -15.62 -26.47
C SER A 70 0.23 -15.10 -25.03
N ALA A 71 1.33 -14.54 -24.52
CA ALA A 71 1.36 -13.94 -23.17
C ALA A 71 0.48 -12.68 -23.05
N ARG A 72 0.32 -11.91 -24.13
CA ARG A 72 -0.60 -10.74 -24.17
C ARG A 72 -2.08 -11.15 -24.07
N MET A 73 -2.44 -12.37 -24.46
CA MET A 73 -3.79 -12.91 -24.24
C MET A 73 -4.00 -13.33 -22.77
N VAL A 74 -2.95 -13.80 -22.10
CA VAL A 74 -2.98 -14.16 -20.66
C VAL A 74 -2.99 -12.92 -19.77
N HIS A 75 -2.24 -11.88 -20.13
CA HIS A 75 -2.16 -10.62 -19.39
C HIS A 75 -2.89 -9.51 -20.15
N SER A 76 -4.14 -9.28 -19.77
CA SER A 76 -4.99 -8.25 -20.40
C SER A 76 -4.44 -6.84 -20.19
N GLY A 77 -4.83 -5.90 -21.06
CA GLY A 77 -4.44 -4.48 -20.91
C GLY A 77 -4.88 -3.87 -19.57
N GLY A 78 -6.01 -4.34 -19.02
CA GLY A 78 -6.48 -3.95 -17.68
C GLY A 78 -5.57 -4.46 -16.55
N GLU A 79 -5.08 -5.70 -16.66
CA GLU A 79 -4.13 -6.25 -15.68
C GLU A 79 -2.78 -5.55 -15.73
N ILE A 80 -2.28 -5.23 -16.93
CA ILE A 80 -1.03 -4.46 -17.09
C ILE A 80 -1.18 -3.08 -16.45
N MET A 81 -2.32 -2.41 -16.65
CA MET A 81 -2.61 -1.15 -15.98
C MET A 81 -2.64 -1.30 -14.46
N ASN A 82 -3.20 -2.39 -13.94
CA ASN A 82 -3.19 -2.68 -12.51
C ASN A 82 -1.77 -2.93 -11.97
N TYR A 83 -0.87 -3.58 -12.73
CA TYR A 83 0.53 -3.75 -12.33
C TYR A 83 1.24 -2.40 -12.15
N VAL A 84 0.99 -1.45 -13.06
CA VAL A 84 1.60 -0.10 -13.03
C VAL A 84 0.99 0.78 -11.94
N THR A 85 -0.34 0.78 -11.80
CA THR A 85 -1.05 1.74 -10.94
C THR A 85 -1.16 1.27 -9.49
N VAL A 86 -1.35 -0.03 -9.26
CA VAL A 86 -1.57 -0.59 -7.91
C VAL A 86 -0.34 -1.33 -7.41
N ASP A 87 0.19 -2.28 -8.17
CA ASP A 87 1.22 -3.19 -7.65
C ASP A 87 2.59 -2.51 -7.56
N ALA A 88 2.99 -1.73 -8.57
CA ALA A 88 4.22 -0.94 -8.51
C ALA A 88 4.15 0.15 -7.43
N TYR A 89 2.97 0.69 -7.14
CA TYR A 89 2.78 1.62 -6.02
C TYR A 89 3.00 0.93 -4.67
N ARG A 90 2.37 -0.23 -4.45
CA ARG A 90 2.55 -1.04 -3.23
C ARG A 90 4.01 -1.45 -3.02
N MET A 91 4.72 -1.78 -4.10
CA MET A 91 6.17 -2.06 -4.06
C MET A 91 7.00 -0.82 -3.72
N GLY A 92 6.58 0.37 -4.16
CA GLY A 92 7.21 1.62 -3.79
C GLY A 92 7.02 1.98 -2.32
N GLU A 93 5.89 1.65 -1.72
CA GLU A 93 5.66 1.91 -0.29
C GLU A 93 6.35 0.88 0.62
N PHE A 94 6.63 -0.32 0.10
CA PHE A 94 7.18 -1.42 0.89
C PHE A 94 8.46 -1.10 1.69
N PRO A 95 9.47 -0.37 1.17
CA PRO A 95 10.67 -0.03 1.95
C PRO A 95 10.38 0.69 3.27
N PHE A 96 9.43 1.63 3.27
CA PHE A 96 9.00 2.35 4.47
C PHE A 96 8.39 1.37 5.48
N TRP A 97 7.46 0.53 5.03
CA TRP A 97 6.80 -0.46 5.88
C TRP A 97 7.76 -1.55 6.38
N PHE A 98 8.74 -1.92 5.55
CA PHE A 98 9.79 -2.86 5.93
C PHE A 98 10.66 -2.29 7.05
N HIS A 99 11.04 -1.01 6.95
CA HIS A 99 11.72 -0.33 8.04
C HIS A 99 10.89 -0.35 9.32
N GLN A 100 9.58 -0.07 9.20
CA GLN A 100 8.65 -0.07 10.34
C GLN A 100 8.52 -1.44 11.04
N ILE A 101 8.59 -2.56 10.30
CA ILE A 101 8.46 -3.92 10.88
C ILE A 101 9.52 -4.17 11.97
N TRP A 102 10.79 -3.99 11.63
CA TRP A 102 11.87 -4.36 12.54
C TRP A 102 12.06 -3.32 13.65
N THR A 103 11.85 -2.02 13.36
CA THR A 103 11.93 -0.96 14.37
C THR A 103 10.83 -1.12 15.42
N THR A 104 9.61 -1.46 15.00
CA THR A 104 8.48 -1.74 15.89
C THR A 104 8.77 -2.95 16.80
N GLY A 105 9.33 -4.03 16.24
CA GLY A 105 9.74 -5.19 17.03
C GLY A 105 10.80 -4.84 18.08
N LEU A 106 11.82 -4.08 17.69
CA LEU A 106 12.87 -3.61 18.61
C LEU A 106 12.29 -2.69 19.70
N GLN A 107 11.41 -1.77 19.33
CA GLN A 107 10.74 -0.84 20.25
C GLN A 107 9.93 -1.59 21.31
N LEU A 108 9.19 -2.64 20.92
CA LEU A 108 8.43 -3.48 21.84
C LEU A 108 9.35 -4.20 22.85
N LEU A 109 10.48 -4.76 22.38
CA LEU A 109 11.44 -5.44 23.24
C LEU A 109 12.10 -4.50 24.26
N ILE A 110 12.53 -3.32 23.81
CA ILE A 110 13.16 -2.32 24.68
C ILE A 110 12.16 -1.81 25.72
N ALA A 111 10.94 -1.49 25.30
CA ALA A 111 9.91 -1.02 26.19
C ALA A 111 9.53 -2.10 27.23
N LEU A 112 9.41 -3.37 26.83
CA LEU A 112 9.17 -4.47 27.77
C LEU A 112 10.31 -4.57 28.80
N ALA A 113 11.57 -4.43 28.38
CA ALA A 113 12.72 -4.42 29.29
C ALA A 113 12.67 -3.25 30.29
N ILE A 114 12.27 -2.06 29.83
CA ILE A 114 12.12 -0.87 30.70
C ILE A 114 11.03 -1.08 31.74
N VAL A 115 9.85 -1.56 31.33
CA VAL A 115 8.74 -1.85 32.28
C VAL A 115 9.16 -2.96 33.24
N PHE A 116 9.89 -3.98 32.77
CA PHE A 116 10.42 -5.06 33.62
C PHE A 116 11.35 -4.52 34.71
N HIS A 117 12.25 -3.62 34.34
CA HIS A 117 13.15 -2.99 35.29
C HIS A 117 12.41 -2.06 36.27
N ALA A 118 11.39 -1.33 35.81
CA ALA A 118 10.64 -0.37 36.63
C ALA A 118 9.70 -1.04 37.65
N VAL A 119 9.04 -2.14 37.26
CA VAL A 119 7.91 -2.71 38.04
C VAL A 119 8.03 -4.21 38.34
N ARG A 120 9.12 -4.86 37.88
CA ARG A 120 9.43 -6.27 38.17
C ARG A 120 8.26 -7.22 37.82
N LEU A 121 7.78 -8.02 38.78
CA LEU A 121 6.76 -9.05 38.55
C LEU A 121 5.40 -8.51 38.08
N ALA A 122 5.09 -7.24 38.37
CA ALA A 122 3.83 -6.62 37.91
C ALA A 122 3.78 -6.39 36.39
N THR A 123 4.89 -6.58 35.68
CA THR A 123 4.91 -6.56 34.21
C THR A 123 4.07 -7.63 33.55
N ILE A 124 3.89 -8.77 34.22
CA ILE A 124 2.99 -9.83 33.74
C ILE A 124 1.56 -9.30 33.68
N ALA A 125 1.14 -8.52 34.68
CA ALA A 125 -0.18 -7.88 34.68
C ALA A 125 -0.31 -6.82 33.57
N ALA A 126 0.75 -6.04 33.32
CA ALA A 126 0.78 -5.08 32.21
C ALA A 126 0.61 -5.78 30.85
N VAL A 127 1.37 -6.85 30.61
CA VAL A 127 1.29 -7.66 29.39
C VAL A 127 -0.08 -8.32 29.26
N ALA A 128 -0.63 -8.87 30.34
CA ALA A 128 -1.97 -9.45 30.34
C ALA A 128 -3.06 -8.41 30.01
N ALA A 129 -2.96 -7.20 30.56
CA ALA A 129 -3.88 -6.11 30.25
C ALA A 129 -3.78 -5.69 28.77
N ILE A 130 -2.57 -5.61 28.21
CA ILE A 130 -2.34 -5.35 26.79
C ILE A 130 -2.94 -6.45 25.90
N ILE A 131 -2.74 -7.72 26.25
CA ILE A 131 -3.32 -8.84 25.51
C ILE A 131 -4.85 -8.74 25.53
N LEU A 132 -5.43 -8.41 26.69
CA LEU A 132 -6.86 -8.23 26.82
C LEU A 132 -7.40 -7.08 25.94
N THR A 133 -6.73 -5.93 25.90
CA THR A 133 -7.17 -4.81 25.04
C THR A 133 -7.08 -5.16 23.56
N VAL A 134 -6.05 -5.91 23.14
CA VAL A 134 -5.94 -6.43 21.77
C VAL A 134 -7.07 -7.41 21.46
N LEU A 135 -7.38 -8.35 22.37
CA LEU A 135 -8.48 -9.30 22.19
C LEU A 135 -9.85 -8.61 22.10
N CYS A 136 -10.10 -7.59 22.91
CA CYS A 136 -11.32 -6.76 22.85
C CYS A 136 -11.45 -6.01 21.51
N SER A 137 -10.33 -5.69 20.85
CA SER A 137 -10.32 -4.99 19.56
C SER A 137 -10.64 -5.90 18.37
N ILE A 138 -10.47 -7.22 18.49
CA ILE A 138 -10.76 -8.19 17.41
C ILE A 138 -12.23 -8.16 16.92
N PRO A 139 -13.26 -8.28 17.78
CA PRO A 139 -14.65 -8.23 17.32
C PRO A 139 -15.00 -6.88 16.70
N LEU A 140 -14.40 -5.79 17.22
CA LEU A 140 -14.57 -4.45 16.69
C LEU A 140 -14.01 -4.36 15.25
N ALA A 141 -12.81 -4.89 15.01
CA ALA A 141 -12.21 -4.94 13.68
C ALA A 141 -13.06 -5.75 12.67
N LYS A 142 -13.69 -6.85 13.10
CA LYS A 142 -14.63 -7.61 12.25
C LYS A 142 -15.88 -6.78 11.90
N LEU A 143 -16.40 -6.04 12.88
CA LEU A 143 -17.55 -5.15 12.68
C LEU A 143 -17.21 -3.98 11.75
N GLN A 144 -16.03 -3.37 11.94
CA GLN A 144 -15.46 -2.35 11.06
C GLN A 144 -15.41 -2.84 9.62
N HIS A 145 -14.83 -4.01 9.37
CA HIS A 145 -14.74 -4.58 8.03
C HIS A 145 -16.13 -4.77 7.40
N LYS A 146 -17.10 -5.29 8.16
CA LYS A 146 -18.49 -5.45 7.70
C LYS A 146 -19.13 -4.11 7.31
N PHE A 147 -19.01 -3.08 8.16
CA PHE A 147 -19.58 -1.76 7.88
C PHE A 147 -18.90 -1.08 6.70
N GLN A 148 -17.56 -1.16 6.61
CA GLN A 148 -16.80 -0.61 5.49
C GLN A 148 -17.19 -1.28 4.16
N SER A 149 -17.32 -2.61 4.14
CA SER A 149 -17.76 -3.34 2.95
C SER A 149 -19.16 -2.90 2.48
N LYS A 150 -20.11 -2.74 3.42
CA LYS A 150 -21.47 -2.25 3.11
C LYS A 150 -21.47 -0.79 2.64
N LEU A 151 -20.61 0.06 3.21
CA LEU A 151 -20.46 1.45 2.79
C LEU A 151 -19.90 1.55 1.36
N ILE A 152 -18.88 0.75 1.03
CA ILE A 152 -18.29 0.73 -0.32
C ILE A 152 -19.35 0.28 -1.33
N ALA A 153 -20.08 -0.80 -1.05
CA ALA A 153 -21.15 -1.27 -1.93
C ALA A 153 -22.24 -0.21 -2.16
N ALA A 154 -22.72 0.46 -1.11
CA ALA A 154 -23.71 1.53 -1.22
C ALA A 154 -23.18 2.76 -1.98
N ARG A 155 -21.90 3.08 -1.81
CA ARG A 155 -21.23 4.17 -2.54
C ARG A 155 -21.12 3.84 -4.02
N ASP A 156 -20.76 2.62 -4.38
CA ASP A 156 -20.63 2.17 -5.76
C ASP A 156 -21.97 2.21 -6.49
N GLU A 157 -23.04 1.75 -5.84
CA GLU A 157 -24.40 1.81 -6.41
C GLU A 157 -24.83 3.26 -6.69
N ARG A 158 -24.61 4.17 -5.73
CA ARG A 158 -24.89 5.60 -5.91
C ARG A 158 -24.05 6.23 -7.02
N LEU A 159 -22.75 5.93 -7.06
CA LEU A 159 -21.84 6.45 -8.09
C LEU A 159 -22.23 5.95 -9.48
N LYS A 160 -22.63 4.69 -9.59
CA LYS A 160 -23.16 4.11 -10.83
C LYS A 160 -24.42 4.84 -11.29
N ALA A 161 -25.43 4.96 -10.43
CA ALA A 161 -26.67 5.67 -10.75
C ALA A 161 -26.43 7.14 -11.14
N SER A 162 -25.51 7.82 -10.44
CA SER A 162 -25.13 9.19 -10.74
C SER A 162 -24.44 9.30 -12.11
N SER A 163 -23.54 8.37 -12.43
CA SER A 163 -22.84 8.32 -13.71
C SER A 163 -23.83 8.04 -14.87
N GLU A 164 -24.75 7.08 -14.70
CA GLU A 164 -25.77 6.76 -15.70
C GLU A 164 -26.70 7.95 -15.98
N ALA A 165 -27.09 8.70 -14.95
CA ALA A 165 -27.90 9.91 -15.10
C ALA A 165 -27.14 11.03 -15.83
N LEU A 166 -25.85 11.22 -15.54
CA LEU A 166 -25.01 12.24 -16.20
C LEU A 166 -24.77 11.92 -17.67
N VAL A 167 -24.46 10.66 -17.99
CA VAL A 167 -24.24 10.21 -19.38
C VAL A 167 -25.51 10.40 -20.21
N ASN A 168 -26.69 10.16 -19.62
CA ASN A 168 -27.98 10.24 -20.32
C ASN A 168 -28.75 11.55 -20.05
N MET A 169 -28.08 12.62 -19.57
CA MET A 169 -28.74 13.85 -19.10
C MET A 169 -29.68 14.48 -20.14
N LYS A 170 -29.32 14.47 -21.43
CA LYS A 170 -30.15 15.01 -22.50
C LYS A 170 -31.51 14.30 -22.59
N ILE A 171 -31.51 12.97 -22.47
CA ILE A 171 -32.74 12.16 -22.50
C ILE A 171 -33.59 12.46 -21.27
N LEU A 172 -32.98 12.50 -20.08
CA LEU A 172 -33.68 12.81 -18.84
C LEU A 172 -34.39 14.17 -18.90
N LYS A 173 -33.72 15.19 -19.47
CA LYS A 173 -34.30 16.53 -19.67
C LYS A 173 -35.43 16.56 -20.70
N LEU A 174 -35.31 15.80 -21.80
CA LEU A 174 -36.35 15.71 -22.82
C LEU A 174 -37.65 15.11 -22.27
N TYR A 175 -37.54 14.16 -21.33
CA TYR A 175 -38.70 13.53 -20.68
C TYR A 175 -39.11 14.18 -19.34
N ALA A 176 -38.45 15.27 -18.92
CA ALA A 176 -38.63 15.92 -17.61
C ALA A 176 -38.49 14.95 -16.41
N TRP A 177 -37.61 13.95 -16.52
CA TRP A 177 -37.37 12.91 -15.51
C TRP A 177 -36.30 13.30 -14.48
N GLU A 178 -35.76 14.52 -14.51
CA GLU A 178 -34.72 14.97 -13.57
C GLU A 178 -35.10 14.77 -12.10
N ASN A 179 -36.34 15.11 -11.73
CA ASN A 179 -36.80 15.02 -10.34
C ASN A 179 -36.93 13.57 -9.88
N HIS A 180 -37.34 12.67 -10.79
CA HIS A 180 -37.42 11.25 -10.50
C HIS A 180 -36.03 10.67 -10.22
N PHE A 181 -35.06 10.90 -11.12
CA PHE A 181 -33.69 10.43 -10.94
C PHE A 181 -32.99 11.08 -9.74
N LYS A 182 -33.25 12.35 -9.47
CA LYS A 182 -32.80 13.02 -8.25
C LYS A 182 -33.27 12.26 -7.00
N ASN A 183 -34.55 11.92 -6.92
CA ASN A 183 -35.11 11.19 -5.78
C ASN A 183 -34.50 9.78 -5.64
N VAL A 184 -34.22 9.10 -6.75
CA VAL A 184 -33.51 7.80 -6.74
C VAL A 184 -32.13 7.96 -6.12
N ILE A 185 -31.33 8.94 -6.57
CA ILE A 185 -29.98 9.20 -6.04
C ILE A 185 -30.03 9.61 -4.56
N GLU A 186 -31.01 10.43 -4.16
CA GLU A 186 -31.19 10.82 -2.74
C GLU A 186 -31.55 9.63 -1.85
N ASN A 187 -32.33 8.67 -2.33
CA ASN A 187 -32.63 7.45 -1.58
C ASN A 187 -31.39 6.57 -1.42
N LEU A 188 -30.58 6.40 -2.47
CA LEU A 188 -29.28 5.73 -2.37
C LEU A 188 -28.34 6.45 -1.39
N ARG A 189 -28.35 7.79 -1.39
CA ARG A 189 -27.57 8.61 -0.45
C ARG A 189 -27.99 8.40 1.00
N LYS A 190 -29.27 8.20 1.30
CA LYS A 190 -29.75 7.87 2.66
C LYS A 190 -29.22 6.52 3.13
N VAL A 191 -29.16 5.52 2.24
CA VAL A 191 -28.58 4.21 2.53
C VAL A 191 -27.07 4.33 2.78
N GLU A 192 -26.34 5.04 1.92
CA GLU A 192 -24.92 5.34 2.11
C GLU A 192 -24.67 6.05 3.45
N TYR A 193 -25.49 7.05 3.80
CA TYR A 193 -25.36 7.80 5.05
C TYR A 193 -25.55 6.92 6.28
N ARG A 194 -26.50 5.98 6.26
CA ARG A 194 -26.70 5.04 7.38
C ARG A 194 -25.44 4.21 7.65
N TRP A 195 -24.83 3.68 6.60
CA TRP A 195 -23.58 2.91 6.71
C TRP A 195 -22.39 3.79 7.09
N LEU A 196 -22.32 5.00 6.54
CA LEU A 196 -21.29 5.98 6.87
C LEU A 196 -21.34 6.35 8.35
N SER A 197 -22.53 6.62 8.91
CA SER A 197 -22.70 6.90 10.34
C SER A 197 -22.23 5.72 11.20
N GLY A 198 -22.55 4.48 10.81
CA GLY A 198 -22.05 3.28 11.49
C GLY A 198 -20.51 3.17 11.48
N VAL A 199 -19.87 3.47 10.35
CA VAL A 199 -18.40 3.52 10.24
C VAL A 199 -17.82 4.63 11.14
N GLN A 200 -18.44 5.80 11.18
CA GLN A 200 -17.95 6.90 12.01
C GLN A 200 -18.11 6.63 13.51
N LEU A 201 -19.20 5.97 13.92
CA LEU A 201 -19.42 5.53 15.29
C LEU A 201 -18.37 4.49 15.71
N GLU A 202 -18.10 3.52 14.84
CA GLU A 202 -17.08 2.50 15.07
C GLU A 202 -15.70 3.14 15.22
N LYS A 203 -15.34 4.07 14.34
CA LYS A 203 -14.09 4.86 14.44
C LYS A 203 -14.00 5.64 15.76
N ALA A 204 -15.11 6.21 16.23
CA ALA A 204 -15.15 6.90 17.51
C ALA A 204 -14.89 5.93 18.69
N TYR A 205 -15.51 4.75 18.66
CA TYR A 205 -15.28 3.72 19.69
C TYR A 205 -13.84 3.20 19.69
N HIS A 206 -13.26 2.95 18.51
CA HIS A 206 -11.85 2.59 18.38
C HIS A 206 -10.92 3.68 18.94
N SER A 207 -11.22 4.96 18.66
CA SER A 207 -10.47 6.10 19.21
C SER A 207 -10.55 6.14 20.75
N LEU A 208 -11.73 5.91 21.33
CA LEU A 208 -11.91 5.85 22.77
C LEU A 208 -11.11 4.70 23.40
N LEU A 209 -11.15 3.51 22.82
CA LEU A 209 -10.35 2.37 23.28
C LEU A 209 -8.86 2.66 23.22
N PHE A 210 -8.40 3.30 22.14
CA PHE A 210 -7.02 3.73 21.98
C PHE A 210 -6.61 4.63 23.15
N TRP A 211 -7.25 5.79 23.33
CA TRP A 211 -6.91 6.74 24.40
C TRP A 211 -7.10 6.19 25.81
N SER A 212 -7.96 5.21 26.01
CA SER A 212 -8.19 4.58 27.33
C SER A 212 -7.17 3.48 27.67
N THR A 213 -6.49 2.92 26.68
CA THR A 213 -5.60 1.76 26.87
C THR A 213 -4.49 2.01 27.88
N PRO A 214 -3.72 3.13 27.83
CA PRO A 214 -2.66 3.35 28.81
C PRO A 214 -3.18 3.52 30.23
N PHE A 215 -4.37 4.08 30.41
CA PHE A 215 -5.01 4.19 31.72
C PHE A 215 -5.37 2.82 32.30
N LEU A 216 -5.98 1.95 31.48
CA LEU A 216 -6.32 0.58 31.88
C LEU A 216 -5.08 -0.24 32.23
N VAL A 217 -4.04 -0.18 31.39
CA VAL A 217 -2.78 -0.90 31.61
C VAL A 217 -2.07 -0.38 32.86
N SER A 218 -2.04 0.94 33.07
CA SER A 218 -1.45 1.54 34.28
C SER A 218 -2.20 1.14 35.55
N SER A 219 -3.53 1.17 35.52
CA SER A 219 -4.38 0.76 36.65
C SER A 219 -4.14 -0.70 37.04
N ALA A 220 -4.15 -1.61 36.06
CA ALA A 220 -3.86 -3.03 36.29
C ALA A 220 -2.45 -3.25 36.84
N THR A 221 -1.46 -2.55 36.30
CA THR A 221 -0.05 -2.69 36.71
C THR A 221 0.15 -2.20 38.14
N PHE A 222 -0.24 -0.97 38.46
CA PHE A 222 -0.03 -0.39 39.79
C PHE A 222 -0.93 -1.02 40.86
N GLY A 223 -2.13 -1.46 40.50
CA GLY A 223 -2.96 -2.28 41.38
C GLY A 223 -2.25 -3.59 41.75
N THR A 224 -1.62 -4.25 40.78
CA THR A 224 -0.83 -5.46 41.03
C THR A 224 0.41 -5.17 41.90
N CYS A 225 1.06 -4.02 41.73
CA CYS A 225 2.18 -3.61 42.60
C CYS A 225 1.76 -3.48 44.05
N TYR A 226 0.57 -2.92 44.30
CA TYR A 226 0.02 -2.79 45.64
C TYR A 226 -0.18 -4.17 46.29
N PHE A 227 -0.76 -5.13 45.55
CA PHE A 227 -0.96 -6.49 46.06
C PHE A 227 0.35 -7.28 46.24
N LEU A 228 1.33 -7.09 45.36
CA LEU A 228 2.64 -7.76 45.43
C LEU A 228 3.62 -7.09 46.41
N GLY A 229 3.23 -5.97 47.04
CA GLY A 229 4.11 -5.22 47.95
C GLY A 229 5.33 -4.60 47.27
N VAL A 230 5.27 -4.33 45.96
CA VAL A 230 6.37 -3.71 45.21
C VAL A 230 6.39 -2.21 45.52
N PRO A 231 7.52 -1.63 46.00
CA PRO A 231 7.58 -0.22 46.33
C PRO A 231 7.41 0.65 45.08
N LEU A 232 6.36 1.48 45.07
CA LEU A 232 6.05 2.42 44.00
C LEU A 232 6.74 3.76 44.26
N HIS A 233 7.93 3.93 43.70
CA HIS A 233 8.59 5.24 43.67
C HIS A 233 8.07 6.08 42.49
N ALA A 234 8.04 7.41 42.69
CA ALA A 234 7.54 8.34 41.67
C ALA A 234 8.25 8.17 40.32
N ASN A 235 9.57 7.96 40.32
CA ASN A 235 10.34 7.70 39.10
C ASN A 235 9.82 6.47 38.33
N ASN A 236 9.60 5.34 39.00
CA ASN A 236 9.13 4.10 38.36
C ASN A 236 7.71 4.25 37.81
N VAL A 237 6.84 4.98 38.51
CA VAL A 237 5.47 5.26 38.07
C VAL A 237 5.48 6.10 36.80
N PHE A 238 6.19 7.24 36.79
CA PHE A 238 6.26 8.11 35.61
C PHE A 238 6.93 7.41 34.42
N THR A 239 8.02 6.67 34.65
CA THR A 239 8.68 5.88 33.60
C THR A 239 7.75 4.83 33.01
N SER A 240 6.95 4.14 33.83
CA SER A 240 6.03 3.10 33.36
C SER A 240 4.88 3.69 32.54
N ILE A 241 4.25 4.78 33.01
CA ILE A 241 3.17 5.46 32.26
C ILE A 241 3.69 5.94 30.91
N ALA A 242 4.86 6.60 30.88
CA ALA A 242 5.48 7.05 29.64
C ALA A 242 5.77 5.87 28.69
N THR A 243 6.26 4.75 29.22
CA THR A 243 6.55 3.55 28.42
C THR A 243 5.26 2.93 27.86
N PHE A 244 4.16 2.91 28.62
CA PHE A 244 2.87 2.42 28.12
C PHE A 244 2.30 3.31 27.00
N HIS A 245 2.46 4.63 27.08
CA HIS A 245 2.09 5.54 25.99
C HIS A 245 2.90 5.25 24.72
N LEU A 246 4.21 5.03 24.86
CA LEU A 246 5.10 4.70 23.73
C LEU A 246 4.83 3.31 23.11
N LEU A 247 4.26 2.39 23.88
CA LEU A 247 3.89 1.05 23.41
C LEU A 247 2.57 1.00 22.64
N GLN A 248 1.71 2.00 22.83
CA GLN A 248 0.37 2.02 22.27
C GLN A 248 0.37 2.03 20.73
N ASP A 249 1.15 2.92 20.13
CA ASP A 249 1.30 3.04 18.67
C ASP A 249 1.77 1.74 17.99
N PRO A 250 2.89 1.10 18.41
CA PRO A 250 3.35 -0.14 17.78
C PRO A 250 2.37 -1.31 17.96
N ILE A 251 1.67 -1.40 19.10
CA ILE A 251 0.67 -2.45 19.34
C ILE A 251 -0.51 -2.30 18.36
N THR A 252 -1.00 -1.08 18.16
CA THR A 252 -2.15 -0.84 17.27
C THR A 252 -1.84 -0.90 15.78
N SER A 253 -0.62 -0.54 15.37
CA SER A 253 -0.21 -0.54 13.96
C SER A 253 0.26 -1.90 13.46
N PHE A 254 0.50 -2.86 14.36
CA PHE A 254 0.98 -4.20 14.02
C PHE A 254 0.12 -4.94 12.96
N PRO A 255 -1.22 -4.93 13.02
CA PRO A 255 -2.05 -5.58 11.99
C PRO A 255 -1.89 -4.94 10.60
N ASP A 256 -1.76 -3.61 10.54
CA ASP A 256 -1.59 -2.88 9.27
C ASP A 256 -0.28 -3.26 8.59
N VAL A 257 0.79 -3.35 9.39
CA VAL A 257 2.12 -3.75 8.93
C VAL A 257 2.10 -5.15 8.30
N ILE A 258 1.43 -6.12 8.92
CA ILE A 258 1.24 -7.48 8.36
C ILE A 258 0.44 -7.42 7.06
N GLY A 259 -0.65 -6.63 7.05
CA GLY A 259 -1.49 -6.45 5.87
C GLY A 259 -0.71 -5.92 4.67
N VAL A 260 0.11 -4.88 4.87
CA VAL A 260 0.96 -4.32 3.83
C VAL A 260 2.00 -5.32 3.34
N PHE A 261 2.63 -6.07 4.25
CA PHE A 261 3.59 -7.11 3.88
C PHE A 261 2.96 -8.19 2.97
N ILE A 262 1.77 -8.69 3.33
CA ILE A 262 1.04 -9.68 2.52
C ILE A 262 0.70 -9.10 1.15
N GLN A 263 0.17 -7.87 1.10
CA GLN A 263 -0.17 -7.21 -0.16
C GLN A 263 1.05 -6.98 -1.05
N ALA A 264 2.18 -6.59 -0.45
CA ALA A 264 3.45 -6.43 -1.14
C ALA A 264 3.91 -7.77 -1.73
N LYS A 265 3.90 -8.86 -0.96
CA LYS A 265 4.25 -10.19 -1.46
C LYS A 265 3.41 -10.62 -2.67
N VAL A 266 2.09 -10.39 -2.63
CA VAL A 266 1.18 -10.73 -3.74
C VAL A 266 1.41 -9.83 -4.96
N ALA A 267 1.68 -8.54 -4.76
CA ALA A 267 2.06 -7.62 -5.84
C ALA A 267 3.38 -8.03 -6.50
N PHE A 268 4.40 -8.34 -5.71
CA PHE A 268 5.69 -8.82 -6.21
C PHE A 268 5.55 -10.08 -7.06
N ALA A 269 4.81 -11.09 -6.57
CA ALA A 269 4.60 -12.33 -7.30
C ALA A 269 3.91 -12.12 -8.66
N ARG A 270 2.94 -11.19 -8.74
CA ARG A 270 2.25 -10.85 -9.99
C ARG A 270 3.16 -10.14 -10.98
N ILE A 271 3.93 -9.15 -10.52
CA ILE A 271 4.90 -8.44 -11.37
C ILE A 271 6.00 -9.40 -11.84
N ALA A 272 6.55 -10.25 -10.97
CA ALA A 272 7.56 -11.24 -11.33
C ALA A 272 7.04 -12.20 -12.41
N LYS A 273 5.85 -12.78 -12.22
CA LYS A 273 5.19 -13.64 -13.21
C LYS A 273 5.02 -12.94 -14.58
N TYR A 274 4.66 -11.66 -14.57
CA TYR A 274 4.54 -10.87 -15.81
C TYR A 274 5.90 -10.60 -16.48
N LEU A 275 6.93 -10.27 -15.69
CA LEU A 275 8.27 -10.02 -16.21
C LEU A 275 8.95 -11.30 -16.73
N GLU A 276 8.55 -12.47 -16.24
CA GLU A 276 9.00 -13.78 -16.72
C GLU A 276 8.21 -14.30 -17.94
N ALA A 277 7.11 -13.64 -18.32
CA ALA A 277 6.29 -14.08 -19.45
C ALA A 277 7.08 -14.10 -20.77
N PRO A 278 6.78 -15.03 -21.70
CA PRO A 278 7.55 -15.20 -22.93
C PRO A 278 7.56 -13.93 -23.77
N GLU A 279 8.74 -13.56 -24.26
CA GLU A 279 8.95 -12.41 -25.15
C GLU A 279 8.89 -12.84 -26.63
N LEU A 280 8.52 -11.90 -27.50
CA LEU A 280 8.61 -12.06 -28.95
C LEU A 280 10.06 -12.33 -29.34
N GLN A 281 10.29 -13.49 -29.95
CA GLN A 281 11.59 -13.85 -30.51
C GLN A 281 11.83 -13.05 -31.80
N ARG A 282 12.41 -11.85 -31.68
CA ARG A 282 12.83 -11.05 -32.85
C ARG A 282 14.06 -11.62 -33.57
N ALA A 283 14.69 -12.65 -33.01
CA ALA A 283 15.94 -13.24 -33.51
C ALA A 283 15.80 -13.88 -34.91
N ASN A 284 14.59 -14.23 -35.33
CA ASN A 284 14.35 -14.87 -36.63
C ASN A 284 14.32 -13.89 -37.82
N ILE A 285 14.35 -12.58 -37.57
CA ILE A 285 14.46 -11.57 -38.63
C ILE A 285 15.90 -11.06 -38.70
N GLN A 286 16.66 -11.56 -39.68
CA GLN A 286 17.95 -10.96 -40.04
C GLN A 286 17.73 -9.62 -40.74
N GLN A 287 17.68 -8.53 -39.97
CA GLN A 287 17.83 -7.19 -40.53
C GLN A 287 19.31 -6.94 -40.85
N ASN A 288 19.72 -7.26 -42.08
CA ASN A 288 21.03 -6.86 -42.58
C ASN A 288 21.01 -5.34 -42.85
N CYS A 289 21.40 -4.54 -41.86
CA CYS A 289 21.62 -3.10 -42.02
C CYS A 289 23.06 -2.77 -42.46
N ASN A 290 23.77 -3.71 -43.10
CA ASN A 290 25.10 -3.45 -43.66
C ASN A 290 24.98 -2.73 -45.00
N GLY A 291 25.02 -1.40 -44.96
CA GLY A 291 25.79 -0.52 -45.86
C GLY A 291 25.55 -0.49 -47.38
N GLU A 292 24.94 -1.48 -48.02
CA GLU A 292 24.67 -1.47 -49.46
C GLU A 292 23.23 -1.03 -49.72
N ARG A 293 23.07 0.12 -50.36
CA ARG A 293 21.79 0.84 -50.57
C ARG A 293 20.76 0.12 -51.46
N ASP A 294 21.05 -1.09 -51.96
CA ASP A 294 20.36 -1.64 -53.14
C ASP A 294 19.54 -2.92 -52.93
N SER A 295 19.20 -3.34 -51.70
CA SER A 295 18.20 -4.41 -51.56
C SER A 295 17.33 -4.33 -50.31
N ASN A 296 16.50 -3.27 -50.22
CA ASN A 296 15.31 -3.31 -49.37
C ASN A 296 14.26 -4.24 -49.99
N SER A 297 14.50 -5.56 -49.96
CA SER A 297 13.56 -6.58 -50.43
C SER A 297 13.05 -7.42 -49.27
N ILE A 298 11.74 -7.72 -49.28
CA ILE A 298 11.14 -8.67 -48.34
C ILE A 298 11.33 -10.06 -48.93
N PHE A 299 11.98 -10.95 -48.19
CA PHE A 299 12.24 -12.31 -48.63
C PHE A 299 11.82 -13.32 -47.57
N ILE A 300 10.85 -14.18 -47.93
CA ILE A 300 10.35 -15.27 -47.10
C ILE A 300 10.60 -16.57 -47.88
N LYS A 301 11.39 -17.48 -47.31
CA LYS A 301 11.66 -18.82 -47.87
C LYS A 301 11.11 -19.89 -46.94
N SER A 302 10.17 -20.69 -47.44
CA SER A 302 9.64 -21.88 -46.79
C SER A 302 9.37 -21.71 -45.29
N ALA A 303 8.72 -20.61 -44.94
CA ALA A 303 8.40 -20.29 -43.55
C ALA A 303 7.00 -20.80 -43.18
N ASP A 304 6.91 -21.36 -41.98
CA ASP A 304 5.67 -21.72 -41.31
C ASP A 304 5.44 -20.71 -40.17
N PHE A 305 4.22 -20.19 -40.05
CA PHE A 305 3.87 -19.20 -39.03
C PHE A 305 2.73 -19.70 -38.14
N THR A 306 2.93 -19.58 -36.83
CA THR A 306 1.99 -20.00 -35.77
C THR A 306 1.83 -18.91 -34.73
N TRP A 307 0.60 -18.62 -34.30
CA TRP A 307 0.35 -17.70 -33.18
C TRP A 307 0.63 -18.31 -31.80
N GLU A 308 0.69 -19.64 -31.72
CA GLU A 308 0.91 -20.41 -30.48
C GLU A 308 2.15 -21.28 -30.62
N ASP A 309 3.05 -21.20 -29.64
CA ASP A 309 4.34 -21.91 -29.64
C ASP A 309 4.21 -23.44 -29.64
N ASN A 310 3.03 -24.00 -29.33
CA ASN A 310 2.76 -25.44 -29.23
C ASN A 310 1.68 -25.94 -30.20
N SER A 311 1.32 -25.16 -31.22
CA SER A 311 0.33 -25.57 -32.21
C SER A 311 0.92 -26.61 -33.18
N SER A 312 0.31 -27.78 -33.26
CA SER A 312 0.64 -28.79 -34.29
C SER A 312 0.20 -28.37 -35.70
N ASN A 313 -0.53 -27.26 -35.83
CA ASN A 313 -1.13 -26.80 -37.08
C ASN A 313 -0.75 -25.34 -37.38
N PRO A 314 0.29 -25.10 -38.21
CA PRO A 314 0.64 -23.76 -38.65
C PRO A 314 -0.50 -23.07 -39.40
N THR A 315 -0.75 -21.80 -39.04
CA THR A 315 -1.78 -20.94 -39.65
C THR A 315 -1.41 -20.61 -41.09
N LEU A 316 -0.12 -20.43 -41.36
CA LEU A 316 0.44 -20.31 -42.71
C LEU A 316 1.54 -21.37 -42.87
N ARG A 317 1.44 -22.16 -43.94
CA ARG A 317 2.40 -23.23 -44.27
C ARG A 317 3.19 -22.92 -45.53
N ASN A 318 4.49 -23.18 -45.51
CA ASN A 318 5.45 -23.15 -46.60
C ASN A 318 5.26 -21.94 -47.53
N LYS A 319 5.34 -20.72 -46.95
CA LYS A 319 5.20 -19.49 -47.72
C LYS A 319 6.53 -19.07 -48.33
N ASN A 320 6.49 -18.81 -49.63
CA ASN A 320 7.56 -18.20 -50.40
C ASN A 320 7.09 -16.85 -50.92
N LEU A 321 7.78 -15.77 -50.57
CA LEU A 321 7.46 -14.42 -51.00
C LEU A 321 8.75 -13.63 -51.24
N GLU A 322 8.90 -13.05 -52.43
CA GLU A 322 9.96 -12.10 -52.77
C GLU A 322 9.28 -10.81 -53.23
N VAL A 323 9.61 -9.69 -52.59
CA VAL A 323 9.11 -8.34 -52.98
C VAL A 323 10.30 -7.41 -53.05
N ARG A 324 10.49 -6.72 -54.18
CA ARG A 324 11.61 -5.81 -54.41
C ARG A 324 11.25 -4.37 -54.05
N ALA A 325 12.28 -3.56 -53.80
CA ALA A 325 12.10 -2.14 -53.54
C ALA A 325 11.43 -1.45 -54.74
N GLY A 326 10.37 -0.67 -54.49
CA GLY A 326 9.62 0.04 -55.52
C GLY A 326 8.45 -0.72 -56.14
N GLU A 327 8.25 -2.00 -55.78
CA GLU A 327 7.10 -2.78 -56.25
C GLU A 327 5.82 -2.45 -55.46
N LYS A 328 4.68 -2.40 -56.16
CA LYS A 328 3.34 -2.26 -55.56
C LYS A 328 2.64 -3.62 -55.63
N VAL A 329 2.55 -4.31 -54.50
CA VAL A 329 1.99 -5.67 -54.42
C VAL A 329 0.62 -5.62 -53.74
N ALA A 330 -0.36 -6.33 -54.30
CA ALA A 330 -1.69 -6.51 -53.71
C ALA A 330 -1.90 -7.97 -53.30
N ILE A 331 -2.46 -8.20 -52.10
CA ILE A 331 -2.73 -9.53 -51.57
C ILE A 331 -4.25 -9.78 -51.55
N CYS A 332 -4.73 -10.65 -52.44
CA CYS A 332 -6.15 -10.98 -52.57
C CYS A 332 -6.42 -12.44 -52.15
N ARG A 333 -7.37 -12.65 -51.23
CA ARG A 333 -7.90 -13.97 -50.81
C ARG A 333 -9.28 -13.81 -50.14
N GLU A 334 -9.93 -14.90 -49.77
CA GLU A 334 -11.15 -14.94 -48.95
C GLU A 334 -10.95 -14.50 -47.48
N VAL A 335 -12.02 -14.13 -46.78
CA VAL A 335 -11.97 -13.78 -45.35
C VAL A 335 -11.45 -14.97 -44.51
N GLY A 336 -10.60 -14.72 -43.51
CA GLY A 336 -10.04 -15.78 -42.65
C GLY A 336 -8.84 -16.54 -43.21
N SER A 337 -8.42 -16.27 -44.45
CA SER A 337 -7.29 -16.95 -45.11
C SER A 337 -5.88 -16.60 -44.62
N GLY A 338 -5.75 -15.86 -43.51
CA GLY A 338 -4.45 -15.52 -42.91
C GLY A 338 -3.72 -14.31 -43.53
N LYS A 339 -4.41 -13.45 -44.30
CA LYS A 339 -3.81 -12.22 -44.88
C LYS A 339 -3.19 -11.31 -43.82
N SER A 340 -3.90 -11.02 -42.74
CA SER A 340 -3.38 -10.20 -41.64
C SER A 340 -2.22 -10.89 -40.92
N THR A 341 -2.27 -12.21 -40.77
CA THR A 341 -1.18 -13.00 -40.19
C THR A 341 0.10 -12.93 -41.03
N LEU A 342 -0.02 -12.92 -42.36
CA LEU A 342 1.14 -12.73 -43.24
C LEU A 342 1.78 -11.35 -43.05
N LEU A 343 0.98 -10.30 -42.87
CA LEU A 343 1.50 -8.96 -42.58
C LEU A 343 2.16 -8.88 -41.19
N SER A 344 1.53 -9.45 -40.16
CA SER A 344 2.12 -9.53 -38.82
C SER A 344 3.40 -10.38 -38.80
N ALA A 345 3.51 -11.42 -39.63
CA ALA A 345 4.73 -12.20 -39.79
C ALA A 345 5.87 -11.39 -40.42
N ILE A 346 5.59 -10.59 -41.46
CA ILE A 346 6.56 -9.65 -42.04
C ILE A 346 7.06 -8.63 -41.00
N LEU A 347 6.18 -8.20 -40.09
CA LEU A 347 6.52 -7.29 -38.98
C LEU A 347 7.25 -7.98 -37.81
N GLY A 348 7.38 -9.31 -37.81
CA GLY A 348 7.99 -10.07 -36.72
C GLY A 348 7.15 -10.17 -35.46
N GLU A 349 5.83 -10.04 -35.58
CA GLU A 349 4.90 -10.21 -34.48
C GLU A 349 4.47 -11.66 -34.29
N VAL A 350 4.67 -12.52 -35.30
CA VAL A 350 4.34 -13.95 -35.25
C VAL A 350 5.65 -14.73 -35.18
N PRO A 351 5.82 -15.66 -34.22
CA PRO A 351 7.02 -16.48 -34.09
C PRO A 351 7.21 -17.45 -35.26
#